data_AF-A0A1Y3EAL1-F1
#
_entry.id   AF-A0A1Y3EAL1-F1
#
_cell.length_a   1.000
_cell.length_b   1.000
_cell.length_c   1.000
_cell.angle_alpha   90.00
_cell.angle_beta   90.00
_cell.angle_gamma   90.00
#
_symmetry.space_group_name_H-M   'P 1'
#
loop_
_entity.id
_entity.type
_entity.pdbx_description
1 polymer ?
#
loop_
_entity_poly.entity_id
_entity_poly.type
_entity_poly.pdbx_seq_one_letter_code
_entity_poly.pdbx_strand_id
1 'polypeptide(L)'
;NFLFNMLSIWSFLLLLVLFKSTTLVISHENSSQKWALLVAGSNGWYNYRHQADICHAYQILRKHGIPDSNIVVMMYDDIAYNEENKLSGKIINHPHGVD
;
A
#
# COMPACT_ATOMS: atom_id res chain seq x y z
N ASN A 1 29.15 6.42 58.82
CA ASN A 1 28.59 6.88 57.53
C ASN A 1 28.82 5.93 56.34
N PHE A 2 28.92 4.62 56.56
CA PHE A 2 28.98 3.63 55.47
C PHE A 2 27.60 3.33 54.88
N LEU A 3 26.59 3.15 55.74
CA LEU A 3 25.19 2.95 55.33
C LEU A 3 24.62 4.12 54.53
N PHE A 4 24.98 5.37 54.86
CA PHE A 4 24.54 6.56 54.12
C PHE A 4 25.10 6.59 52.68
N ASN A 5 26.39 6.26 52.50
CA ASN A 5 26.98 6.16 51.16
C ASN A 5 26.37 5.01 50.36
N MET A 6 26.10 3.88 51.02
CA MET A 6 25.46 2.73 50.38
C MET A 6 24.06 3.10 49.87
N LEU A 7 23.21 3.68 50.72
CA LEU A 7 21.86 4.13 50.34
C LEU A 7 21.86 5.18 49.22
N SER A 8 22.86 6.08 49.21
CA SER A 8 23.03 7.06 48.14
C SER A 8 23.33 6.40 46.78
N ILE A 9 24.21 5.39 46.76
CA ILE A 9 24.55 4.63 45.55
C ILE A 9 23.34 3.85 45.01
N TRP A 10 22.56 3.22 45.90
CA TRP A 10 21.34 2.51 45.51
C TRP A 10 20.25 3.46 44.98
N SER A 11 20.14 4.67 45.56
CA SER A 11 19.25 5.72 45.05
C SER A 11 19.66 6.18 43.64
N PHE A 12 20.96 6.36 43.39
CA PHE A 12 21.48 6.74 42.08
C PHE A 12 21.29 5.65 41.02
N LEU A 13 21.46 4.37 41.40
CA LEU A 13 21.20 3.23 40.53
C LEU A 13 19.70 3.09 40.21
N LEU A 14 18.82 3.33 41.19
CA LEU A 14 17.37 3.35 40.98
C LEU A 14 16.97 4.49 40.02
N LEU A 15 17.59 5.67 40.17
CA LEU A 15 17.36 6.81 39.29
C LEU A 15 17.83 6.52 37.85
N LEU A 16 18.96 5.82 37.66
CA LEU A 16 19.43 5.37 36.35
C LEU A 16 18.52 4.32 35.70
N VAL A 17 17.89 3.44 36.50
CA VAL A 17 16.91 2.46 36.00
C VAL A 17 15.57 3.12 35.63
N LEU A 18 15.18 4.19 36.34
CA LEU A 18 14.00 5.00 36.02
C LEU A 18 14.24 5.95 34.82
N PHE A 19 15.50 6.29 34.52
CA PHE A 19 15.93 6.94 33.29
C PHE A 19 16.03 5.95 32.12
N LYS A 20 15.04 5.06 31.96
CA LYS A 20 14.81 4.41 30.67
C LYS A 20 14.40 5.50 29.70
N SER A 21 15.37 5.95 28.92
CA SER A 21 15.25 6.91 27.84
C SER A 21 13.92 6.69 27.11
N THR A 22 12.93 7.53 27.40
CA THR A 22 11.79 7.73 26.53
C THR A 22 12.35 8.47 25.31
N THR A 23 13.08 7.76 24.46
CA THR A 23 13.22 8.19 23.08
C THR A 23 11.83 8.08 22.49
N LEU A 24 11.08 9.17 22.64
CA LEU A 24 9.95 9.49 21.79
C LEU A 24 10.53 9.57 20.38
N VAL A 25 10.57 8.43 19.69
CA VAL A 25 10.71 8.42 18.26
C VAL A 25 9.44 9.07 17.76
N ILE A 26 9.49 10.39 17.58
CA ILE A 26 8.53 11.11 16.75
C ILE A 26 8.84 10.62 15.34
N SER A 27 8.31 9.44 14.98
CA SER A 27 8.18 9.05 13.59
C SER A 27 7.19 10.05 13.02
N HIS A 28 7.71 11.17 12.50
CA HIS A 28 6.96 11.99 11.58
C HIS A 28 6.79 11.12 10.33
N GLU A 29 5.79 10.25 10.37
CA GLU A 29 5.27 9.59 9.19
C GLU A 29 4.64 10.70 8.36
N ASN A 30 5.49 11.47 7.68
CA ASN A 30 5.08 12.10 6.44
C ASN A 30 4.71 10.92 5.56
N SER A 31 3.44 10.51 5.61
CA SER A 31 2.89 9.53 4.69
C SER A 31 3.03 10.14 3.30
N SER A 32 4.17 9.92 2.67
CA SER A 32 4.43 10.40 1.32
C SER A 32 3.30 9.85 0.46
N GLN A 33 2.52 10.76 -0.12
CA GLN A 33 1.38 10.37 -0.92
C GLN A 33 1.89 9.58 -2.11
N LYS A 34 1.50 8.31 -2.20
CA LYS A 34 1.84 7.44 -3.31
C LYS A 34 0.91 7.77 -4.48
N TRP A 35 1.48 7.82 -5.67
CA TRP A 35 0.78 8.05 -6.93
C TRP A 35 1.09 6.91 -7.90
N ALA A 36 0.14 6.59 -8.76
CA ALA A 36 0.30 5.58 -9.80
C ALA A 36 -0.24 6.07 -11.15
N LEU A 37 0.50 5.79 -12.21
CA LEU A 37 0.06 5.92 -13.59
C LEU A 37 0.03 4.51 -14.20
N LEU A 38 -1.16 4.07 -14.60
CA LEU A 38 -1.39 2.76 -15.20
C LEU A 38 -1.76 2.95 -16.68
N VAL A 39 -1.02 2.31 -17.59
CA VAL A 39 -1.20 2.51 -19.05
C VAL A 39 -1.29 1.16 -19.77
N ALA A 40 -2.40 0.93 -20.47
CA ALA A 40 -2.53 -0.16 -21.44
C ALA A 40 -2.14 0.36 -22.84
N GLY A 41 -1.02 -0.13 -23.37
CA GLY A 41 -0.43 0.37 -24.62
C GLY A 41 -1.05 -0.14 -25.92
N SER A 42 -2.17 -0.87 -25.87
CA SER A 42 -2.84 -1.38 -27.07
C SER A 42 -4.33 -1.62 -26.86
N ASN A 43 -5.03 -1.87 -27.97
CA ASN A 43 -6.46 -2.10 -28.05
C ASN A 43 -6.80 -3.40 -28.80
N GLY A 44 -8.09 -3.70 -28.93
CA GLY A 44 -8.63 -4.85 -29.62
C GLY A 44 -8.63 -6.13 -28.79
N TRP A 45 -9.56 -7.03 -29.09
CA TRP A 45 -9.79 -8.26 -28.33
C TRP A 45 -8.56 -9.17 -28.23
N TYR A 46 -7.76 -9.28 -29.29
CA TYR A 46 -6.49 -10.03 -29.27
C TYR A 46 -5.51 -9.54 -28.19
N ASN A 47 -5.62 -8.27 -27.76
CA ASN A 47 -4.79 -7.66 -26.73
C ASN A 47 -5.50 -7.51 -25.38
N TYR A 48 -6.57 -8.28 -25.14
CA TYR A 48 -7.32 -8.35 -23.88
C TYR A 48 -6.42 -8.24 -22.64
N ARG A 49 -5.34 -9.02 -22.62
CA ARG A 49 -4.39 -9.12 -21.50
C ARG A 49 -3.85 -7.76 -21.03
N HIS A 50 -3.62 -6.80 -21.92
CA HIS A 50 -3.03 -5.52 -21.51
C HIS A 50 -4.02 -4.67 -20.71
N GLN A 51 -5.31 -4.70 -21.03
CA GLN A 51 -6.32 -3.98 -20.23
C GLN A 51 -6.70 -4.77 -18.99
N ALA A 52 -6.72 -6.11 -19.05
CA ALA A 52 -6.91 -6.97 -17.88
C ALA A 52 -5.80 -6.79 -16.84
N ASP A 53 -4.54 -6.67 -17.25
CA ASP A 53 -3.40 -6.40 -16.38
C ASP A 53 -3.55 -5.06 -15.63
N ILE A 54 -3.98 -4.02 -16.34
CA ILE A 54 -4.18 -2.69 -15.76
C ILE A 54 -5.38 -2.67 -14.80
N CYS A 55 -6.49 -3.31 -15.14
CA CYS A 55 -7.63 -3.47 -14.22
C CYS A 55 -7.20 -4.20 -12.95
N HIS A 56 -6.44 -5.29 -13.08
CA HIS A 56 -5.93 -6.04 -11.93
C HIS A 56 -4.98 -5.21 -11.06
N ALA A 57 -4.05 -4.47 -11.68
CA ALA A 57 -3.15 -3.56 -10.97
C ALA A 57 -3.93 -2.47 -10.21
N TYR A 58 -4.96 -1.89 -10.83
CA TYR A 58 -5.84 -0.92 -10.18
C TYR A 58 -6.49 -1.51 -8.92
N GLN A 59 -7.08 -2.72 -9.00
CA GLN A 59 -7.68 -3.38 -7.83
C GLN A 59 -6.66 -3.65 -6.71
N ILE A 60 -5.43 -4.04 -7.07
CA ILE A 60 -4.34 -4.21 -6.09
C ILE A 60 -4.03 -2.89 -5.39
N LEU A 61 -3.87 -1.78 -6.12
CA LEU A 61 -3.57 -0.48 -5.53
C LEU A 61 -4.69 -0.01 -4.59
N ARG A 62 -5.95 -0.19 -5.01
CA ARG A 62 -7.13 0.11 -4.19
C ARG A 62 -7.16 -0.70 -2.90
N LYS A 63 -6.92 -2.02 -3.00
CA LYS A 63 -6.84 -2.92 -1.83
C LYS A 63 -5.74 -2.52 -0.84
N HIS A 64 -4.66 -1.89 -1.32
CA HIS A 64 -3.57 -1.40 -0.47
C HIS A 64 -3.72 0.06 -0.04
N GLY A 65 -4.91 0.65 -0.19
CA GLY A 65 -5.25 1.96 0.38
C GLY A 65 -4.80 3.16 -0.43
N ILE A 66 -4.45 2.98 -1.71
CA ILE A 66 -4.19 4.12 -2.61
C ILE A 66 -5.54 4.73 -3.03
N PRO A 67 -5.77 6.03 -2.76
CA PRO A 67 -7.03 6.67 -3.12
C PRO A 67 -7.15 6.85 -4.63
N ASP A 68 -8.39 6.87 -5.16
CA ASP A 68 -8.67 7.00 -6.60
C ASP A 68 -8.09 8.28 -7.17
N SER A 69 -8.12 9.36 -6.39
CA SER A 69 -7.52 10.64 -6.75
C SER A 69 -6.03 10.55 -7.09
N ASN A 70 -5.36 9.48 -6.65
CA ASN A 70 -3.92 9.26 -6.82
C ASN A 70 -3.59 8.18 -7.87
N ILE A 71 -4.60 7.65 -8.57
CA ILE A 71 -4.43 6.63 -9.61
C ILE A 71 -4.97 7.19 -10.92
N VAL A 72 -4.06 7.41 -11.88
CA VAL A 72 -4.44 7.77 -13.25
C VAL A 72 -4.39 6.51 -14.10
N VAL A 73 -5.54 6.15 -14.71
CA VAL A 73 -5.66 5.00 -15.60
C VAL A 73 -5.82 5.50 -17.03
N MET A 74 -5.00 4.97 -17.94
CA MET A 74 -5.09 5.21 -19.38
C MET A 74 -5.24 3.86 -20.08
N MET A 75 -6.43 3.58 -20.59
CA MET A 75 -6.72 2.39 -21.39
C MET A 75 -7.72 2.73 -22.48
N TYR A 76 -7.79 1.91 -23.53
CA TYR A 76 -8.66 2.18 -24.66
C TYR A 76 -10.15 1.91 -24.35
N ASP A 77 -10.43 1.03 -23.37
CA ASP A 77 -11.77 0.72 -22.87
C ASP A 77 -12.70 0.04 -23.89
N ASP A 78 -12.14 -0.80 -24.76
CA ASP A 78 -12.85 -1.56 -25.80
C ASP A 78 -13.01 -3.05 -25.50
N ILE A 79 -12.74 -3.48 -24.25
CA ILE A 79 -12.73 -4.90 -23.87
C ILE A 79 -13.99 -5.33 -23.12
N ALA A 80 -14.44 -4.58 -22.11
CA ALA A 80 -15.56 -5.00 -21.25
C ALA A 80 -16.83 -5.30 -22.04
N TYR A 81 -17.14 -4.48 -23.05
CA TYR A 81 -18.33 -4.60 -23.89
C TYR A 81 -18.00 -5.03 -25.33
N ASN A 82 -16.84 -5.63 -25.56
CA ASN A 82 -16.49 -6.18 -26.87
C ASN A 82 -17.47 -7.28 -27.28
N GLU A 83 -17.79 -7.39 -28.57
CA GLU A 83 -18.68 -8.45 -29.09
C GLU A 83 -18.13 -9.87 -28.86
N GLU A 84 -16.80 -10.02 -28.81
CA GLU A 84 -16.14 -11.29 -28.52
C GLU A 84 -16.18 -11.65 -27.01
N ASN A 85 -16.54 -10.70 -26.14
CA ASN A 85 -16.63 -10.92 -24.71
C ASN A 85 -17.92 -11.66 -24.32
N LYS A 86 -17.80 -12.95 -24.04
CA LYS A 86 -18.91 -13.78 -23.52
C LYS A 86 -19.41 -13.34 -22.15
N LEU A 87 -18.59 -12.60 -21.39
CA LEU A 87 -18.92 -12.06 -20.07
C LEU A 87 -19.00 -10.53 -20.16
N SER A 88 -20.01 -10.04 -20.90
CA SER A 88 -20.20 -8.60 -21.13
C SER A 88 -20.18 -7.80 -19.81
N GLY A 89 -19.42 -6.72 -19.81
CA GLY A 89 -19.18 -5.86 -18.65
C GLY A 89 -18.09 -6.34 -17.70
N LYS A 90 -17.47 -7.51 -17.92
CA LYS A 90 -16.43 -8.08 -17.03
C LYS A 90 -15.08 -8.23 -17.72
N ILE A 91 -14.00 -8.02 -16.97
CA ILE A 91 -12.62 -8.22 -17.40
C ILE A 91 -11.86 -9.05 -16.34
N ILE A 92 -11.44 -10.27 -16.70
CA ILE A 92 -10.84 -11.24 -15.80
C ILE A 92 -9.36 -11.45 -16.14
N ASN A 93 -8.44 -11.22 -15.19
CA ASN A 93 -7.00 -11.31 -15.45
C ASN A 93 -6.35 -12.68 -15.15
N HIS A 94 -7.11 -13.69 -14.74
CA HIS A 94 -6.62 -15.07 -14.61
C HIS A 94 -7.76 -16.09 -14.64
N PRO A 95 -7.51 -17.38 -14.98
CA PRO A 95 -8.55 -18.40 -14.98
C PRO A 95 -9.28 -18.45 -13.63
N HIS A 96 -10.62 -18.52 -13.68
CA HIS A 96 -11.51 -18.53 -12.50
C HIS A 96 -11.34 -17.32 -11.57
N GLY A 97 -10.78 -16.22 -12.07
CA GLY A 97 -10.69 -14.98 -11.32
C GLY A 97 -12.02 -14.28 -11.11
N VAL A 98 -12.02 -13.39 -10.14
CA VAL A 98 -13.08 -12.39 -9.99
C VAL A 98 -12.80 -11.22 -10.92
N ASP A 99 -13.86 -10.47 -11.21
CA ASP A 99 -13.78 -9.16 -11.84
C ASP A 99 -13.13 -8.13 -10.89
#